data_AF-A0A8S3V3N0-F1
#
_entry.id   AF-A0A8S3V3N0-F1
#
_cell.length_a   1.000
_cell.length_b   1.000
_cell.length_c   1.000
_cell.angle_alpha   90.00
_cell.angle_beta   90.00
_cell.angle_gamma   90.00
#
_symmetry.space_group_name_H-M   'P 1'
#
loop_
_entity.id
_entity.type
_entity.pdbx_description
1 polymer ?
#
loop_
_entity_poly.entity_id
_entity_poly.type
_entity_poly.pdbx_seq_one_letter_code
_entity_poly.pdbx_strand_id
1 'polypeptide(L)'
;MEIQAKSNGYEVPDTRKSVPHIYSALNEHSNGIYTYIEPKLNIKSKRKWEKKLRLCVLFLLGLLVGSGVTVAGFLIFGPSITTSPSVNHYDNFESPSGNKTFTTPEKYEFRMVRCEIGNIPFKQQFLSFSVKACSDVYLVLTSEYGDEGPLIEIAIGLNGNTRSAIRTEKRGTNIVTFTRSFLNCKRFTGFWISWKNQIIQVGMGLKENNREFMMMMDDRKLKIVNIGISTGRGTTGVWLFEKP
;
A
#
# COMPACT_ATOMS: atom_id res chain seq x y z
N MET A 1 -14.22 70.89 -21.97
CA MET A 1 -15.06 69.72 -22.29
C MET A 1 -14.34 68.52 -21.72
N GLU A 2 -14.85 68.07 -20.59
CA GLU A 2 -14.19 67.20 -19.61
C GLU A 2 -14.57 65.75 -19.91
N ILE A 3 -13.59 64.88 -20.20
CA ILE A 3 -13.84 63.47 -20.49
C ILE A 3 -13.52 62.68 -19.23
N GLN A 4 -14.59 62.27 -18.55
CA GLN A 4 -14.58 61.43 -17.35
C GLN A 4 -14.13 60.00 -17.69
N ALA A 5 -13.04 59.54 -17.09
CA ALA A 5 -12.63 58.13 -17.14
C ALA A 5 -13.36 57.34 -16.04
N LYS A 6 -14.27 56.45 -16.44
CA LYS A 6 -14.85 55.44 -15.54
C LYS A 6 -13.78 54.40 -15.19
N SER A 7 -13.36 54.35 -13.93
CA SER A 7 -12.59 53.22 -13.40
C SER A 7 -13.57 52.15 -12.90
N ASN A 8 -13.47 50.94 -13.45
CA ASN A 8 -14.17 49.77 -12.91
C ASN A 8 -13.29 49.21 -11.78
N GLY A 9 -13.60 49.59 -10.53
CA GLY A 9 -12.99 49.01 -9.35
C GLY A 9 -13.44 47.57 -9.17
N TYR A 10 -12.48 46.63 -9.19
CA TYR A 10 -12.69 45.30 -8.64
C TYR A 10 -12.38 45.36 -7.13
N GLU A 11 -13.39 45.12 -6.30
CA GLU A 11 -13.20 44.95 -4.86
C GLU A 11 -12.43 43.65 -4.56
N VAL A 12 -11.36 43.77 -3.77
CA VAL A 12 -10.62 42.63 -3.21
C VAL A 12 -11.39 42.14 -1.99
N PRO A 13 -11.82 40.87 -1.92
CA PRO A 13 -12.53 40.37 -0.75
C PRO A 13 -11.63 40.33 0.50
N ASP A 14 -12.09 40.96 1.57
CA ASP A 14 -11.47 40.94 2.90
C ASP A 14 -11.43 39.52 3.47
N THR A 15 -10.24 38.93 3.59
CA THR A 15 -10.04 37.57 4.11
C THR A 15 -9.98 37.50 5.64
N ARG A 16 -10.29 38.58 6.37
CA ARG A 16 -10.44 38.53 7.83
C ARG A 16 -11.90 38.31 8.24
N LYS A 17 -12.42 37.09 8.07
CA LYS A 17 -13.52 36.49 8.86
C LYS A 17 -13.85 35.08 8.36
N SER A 18 -13.21 34.06 8.95
CA SER A 18 -13.76 32.70 9.21
C SER A 18 -12.63 31.69 9.44
N VAL A 19 -11.95 31.82 10.58
CA VAL A 19 -11.13 30.73 11.13
C VAL A 19 -11.59 30.50 12.57
N PRO A 20 -12.24 29.36 12.88
CA PRO A 20 -12.45 28.99 14.27
C PRO A 20 -11.09 28.56 14.85
N HIS A 21 -10.50 29.46 15.63
CA HIS A 21 -9.44 29.17 16.57
C HIS A 21 -9.96 28.23 17.66
N ILE A 22 -9.46 26.99 17.75
CA ILE A 22 -9.42 26.27 19.02
C ILE A 22 -8.09 25.50 19.12
N TYR A 23 -7.09 26.15 19.71
CA TYR A 23 -6.07 25.48 20.51
C TYR A 23 -6.10 26.10 21.90
N SER A 24 -6.66 25.40 22.86
CA SER A 24 -6.39 25.60 24.28
C SER A 24 -6.81 24.36 25.07
N ALA A 25 -5.83 23.64 25.61
CA ALA A 25 -5.81 22.98 26.92
C ALA A 25 -4.81 21.82 26.90
N LEU A 26 -3.60 22.07 27.40
CA LEU A 26 -2.79 21.06 28.07
C LEU A 26 -2.43 21.57 29.47
N ASN A 27 -2.54 20.64 30.42
CA ASN A 27 -2.17 20.65 31.85
C ASN A 27 -3.14 21.40 32.80
N GLU A 28 -3.52 20.89 33.99
CA GLU A 28 -2.98 19.79 34.81
C GLU A 28 -4.02 19.33 35.87
N HIS A 29 -3.72 18.21 36.54
CA HIS A 29 -4.34 17.61 37.75
C HIS A 29 -5.66 16.82 37.65
N SER A 30 -5.56 15.49 37.66
CA SER A 30 -5.87 14.66 38.85
C SER A 30 -5.75 13.16 38.52
N ASN A 31 -5.32 12.40 39.53
CA ASN A 31 -5.05 10.96 39.49
C ASN A 31 -6.21 10.14 38.90
N GLY A 32 -5.96 9.43 37.79
CA GLY A 32 -6.92 8.51 37.19
C GLY A 32 -6.23 7.27 36.63
N ILE A 33 -6.41 6.14 37.29
CA ILE A 33 -5.99 4.82 36.82
C ILE A 33 -6.80 4.48 35.56
N TYR A 34 -6.16 4.38 34.40
CA TYR A 34 -6.81 3.86 33.19
C TYR A 34 -6.88 2.34 33.27
N THR A 35 -8.06 1.79 33.58
CA THR A 35 -8.31 0.35 33.43
C THR A 35 -8.55 0.03 31.96
N TYR A 36 -7.72 -0.84 31.40
CA TYR A 36 -7.91 -1.45 30.08
C TYR A 36 -9.14 -2.36 30.12
N ILE A 37 -10.20 -2.01 29.38
CA ILE A 37 -11.35 -2.88 29.18
C ILE A 37 -11.10 -3.68 27.90
N GLU A 38 -10.88 -5.00 28.05
CA GLU A 38 -10.84 -5.91 26.90
C GLU A 38 -12.19 -5.87 26.15
N PRO A 39 -12.20 -5.67 24.82
CA PRO A 39 -13.41 -5.89 24.04
C PRO A 39 -13.74 -7.38 24.02
N LYS A 40 -14.85 -7.77 24.64
CA LYS A 40 -15.40 -9.12 24.57
C LYS A 40 -15.62 -9.50 23.09
N LEU A 41 -14.78 -10.40 22.59
CA LEU A 41 -14.95 -11.05 21.29
C LEU A 41 -16.35 -11.68 21.21
N ASN A 42 -17.15 -11.22 20.25
CA ASN A 42 -18.48 -11.74 20.00
C ASN A 42 -18.41 -13.15 19.37
N ILE A 43 -18.62 -14.17 20.21
CA ILE A 43 -18.55 -15.61 19.89
C ILE A 43 -19.49 -16.03 18.75
N LYS A 44 -20.51 -15.22 18.41
CA LYS A 44 -21.44 -15.55 17.31
C LYS A 44 -20.79 -15.50 15.92
N SER A 45 -19.76 -14.69 15.69
CA SER A 45 -19.12 -14.61 14.37
C SER A 45 -18.22 -15.82 14.08
N LYS A 46 -17.59 -16.40 15.12
CA LYS A 46 -16.65 -17.54 15.00
C LYS A 46 -17.32 -18.81 14.48
N ARG A 47 -18.57 -19.07 14.88
CA ARG A 47 -19.34 -20.27 14.45
C ARG A 47 -19.73 -20.29 12.97
N LYS A 48 -19.74 -19.15 12.27
CA LYS A 48 -20.14 -19.08 10.86
C LYS A 48 -19.01 -19.56 9.92
N TRP A 49 -17.76 -19.40 10.34
CA TRP A 49 -16.58 -19.79 9.55
C TRP A 49 -16.23 -21.28 9.70
N GLU A 50 -16.42 -21.87 10.89
CA GLU A 50 -16.18 -23.30 11.13
C GLU A 50 -17.14 -24.21 10.36
N LYS A 51 -18.38 -23.77 10.10
CA LYS A 51 -19.35 -24.53 9.28
C LYS A 51 -19.00 -24.53 7.79
N LYS A 52 -18.38 -23.46 7.28
CA LYS A 52 -17.94 -23.38 5.87
C LYS A 52 -16.71 -24.27 5.61
N LEU A 53 -15.79 -24.38 6.57
CA LEU A 53 -14.62 -25.26 6.45
C LEU A 53 -14.98 -26.76 6.51
N ARG A 54 -15.94 -27.15 7.35
CA ARG A 54 -16.35 -28.58 7.46
C ARG A 54 -17.05 -29.13 6.21
N LEU A 55 -17.73 -28.28 5.44
CA LEU A 55 -18.39 -28.70 4.20
C LEU A 55 -17.39 -28.98 3.06
N CYS A 56 -16.27 -28.24 2.99
CA CYS A 56 -15.23 -28.48 1.97
C CYS A 56 -14.43 -29.76 2.22
N VAL A 57 -14.17 -30.12 3.48
CA VAL A 57 -13.34 -31.30 3.81
C VAL A 57 -14.11 -32.61 3.59
N LEU A 58 -15.44 -32.61 3.76
CA LEU A 58 -16.27 -33.80 3.53
C LEU A 58 -16.52 -34.08 2.04
N PHE A 59 -16.44 -33.07 1.16
CA PHE A 59 -16.57 -33.27 -0.29
C PHE A 59 -15.30 -33.87 -0.93
N LEU A 60 -14.14 -33.74 -0.27
CA LEU A 60 -12.86 -34.30 -0.74
C LEU A 60 -12.58 -35.74 -0.26
N LEU A 61 -13.34 -36.27 0.68
CA LEU A 61 -13.20 -37.65 1.18
C LEU A 61 -14.27 -38.63 0.66
N GLY A 62 -15.26 -38.14 -0.09
CA GLY A 62 -16.42 -38.93 -0.56
C GLY A 62 -16.29 -39.61 -1.93
N LEU A 63 -15.14 -39.52 -2.62
CA LEU A 63 -14.93 -40.10 -3.97
C LEU A 63 -13.94 -41.27 -3.98
N LEU A 64 -13.88 -42.08 -2.91
CA LEU A 64 -12.91 -43.18 -2.81
C LEU A 64 -13.48 -44.53 -2.36
N VAL A 65 -14.77 -44.82 -2.59
CA VAL A 65 -15.26 -46.20 -2.48
C VAL A 65 -16.33 -46.48 -3.52
N GLY A 66 -16.03 -47.35 -4.50
CA GLY A 66 -17.07 -48.01 -5.29
C GLY A 66 -16.73 -48.28 -6.75
N SER A 67 -15.92 -49.31 -7.01
CA SER A 67 -16.15 -50.38 -8.00
C SER A 67 -14.81 -50.96 -8.47
N GLY A 68 -14.58 -52.23 -8.13
CA GLY A 68 -13.42 -52.96 -8.59
C GLY A 68 -13.57 -53.40 -10.04
N VAL A 69 -12.49 -53.31 -10.81
CA VAL A 69 -12.21 -54.20 -11.94
C VAL A 69 -10.68 -54.37 -12.04
N THR A 70 -10.22 -55.61 -11.91
CA THR A 70 -8.88 -56.08 -12.25
C THR A 70 -8.78 -56.26 -13.76
N VAL A 71 -7.81 -55.64 -14.45
CA VAL A 71 -7.28 -56.13 -15.74
C VAL A 71 -5.77 -55.82 -15.84
N ALA A 72 -5.09 -56.79 -16.43
CA ALA A 72 -3.67 -56.97 -16.59
C ALA A 72 -2.94 -55.85 -17.36
N GLY A 73 -1.62 -55.87 -17.24
CA GLY A 73 -0.72 -54.79 -17.61
C GLY A 73 -0.45 -54.63 -19.10
N PHE A 74 0.19 -53.51 -19.41
CA PHE A 74 1.05 -53.31 -20.57
C PHE A 74 2.03 -52.17 -20.24
N LEU A 75 3.32 -52.47 -20.24
CA LEU A 75 4.39 -51.47 -20.20
C LEU A 75 4.47 -50.84 -21.60
N ILE A 76 4.13 -49.56 -21.70
CA ILE A 76 4.44 -48.76 -22.89
C ILE A 76 5.13 -47.48 -22.41
N PHE A 77 6.40 -47.35 -22.79
CA PHE A 77 7.18 -46.13 -22.65
C PHE A 77 6.57 -45.03 -23.54
N GLY A 78 6.27 -43.88 -22.96
CA GLY A 78 5.86 -42.66 -23.66
C GLY A 78 6.16 -41.43 -22.80
N PRO A 79 6.62 -40.31 -23.38
CA PRO A 79 7.37 -39.29 -22.65
C PRO A 79 6.46 -38.47 -21.73
N SER A 80 6.92 -38.25 -20.50
CA SER A 80 6.27 -37.38 -19.53
C SER A 80 6.24 -35.95 -20.06
N ILE A 81 5.06 -35.49 -20.49
CA ILE A 81 4.80 -34.07 -20.65
C ILE A 81 4.55 -33.52 -19.25
N THR A 82 5.60 -32.98 -18.64
CA THR A 82 5.51 -32.22 -17.40
C THR A 82 4.85 -30.88 -17.71
N THR A 83 3.53 -30.79 -17.60
CA THR A 83 2.87 -29.48 -17.52
C THR A 83 3.11 -28.91 -16.13
N SER A 84 4.12 -28.06 -16.02
CA SER A 84 4.36 -27.21 -14.85
C SER A 84 3.15 -26.30 -14.61
N PRO A 85 2.56 -26.25 -13.41
CA PRO A 85 1.76 -25.10 -13.04
C PRO A 85 2.73 -23.95 -12.75
N SER A 86 2.70 -22.91 -13.57
CA SER A 86 3.43 -21.66 -13.34
C SER A 86 2.84 -20.96 -12.11
N VAL A 87 3.30 -21.35 -10.93
CA VAL A 87 3.21 -20.54 -9.73
C VAL A 87 4.28 -19.47 -9.88
N ASN A 88 3.88 -18.21 -10.01
CA ASN A 88 4.80 -17.07 -10.00
C ASN A 88 5.49 -17.01 -8.62
N HIS A 89 6.58 -17.75 -8.48
CA HIS A 89 7.43 -17.70 -7.29
C HIS A 89 8.31 -16.46 -7.45
N TYR A 90 7.92 -15.39 -6.79
CA TYR A 90 8.77 -14.21 -6.67
C TYR A 90 9.86 -14.53 -5.65
N ASP A 91 11.07 -14.80 -6.14
CA ASP A 91 12.21 -15.14 -5.28
C ASP A 91 12.54 -13.99 -4.32
N ASN A 92 12.31 -14.21 -3.03
CA ASN A 92 12.72 -13.32 -1.96
C ASN A 92 14.16 -13.62 -1.58
N PHE A 93 15.11 -12.83 -2.09
CA PHE A 93 16.51 -12.94 -1.68
C PHE A 93 16.75 -12.08 -0.44
N GLU A 94 17.02 -12.74 0.69
CA GLU A 94 17.41 -12.09 1.93
C GLU A 94 18.86 -11.60 1.80
N SER A 95 19.08 -10.30 1.91
CA SER A 95 20.42 -9.72 1.82
C SER A 95 21.24 -10.08 3.06
N PRO A 96 22.57 -10.29 2.95
CA PRO A 96 23.45 -10.51 4.11
C PRO A 96 23.39 -9.40 5.18
N SER A 97 22.87 -8.24 4.82
CA SER A 97 22.68 -7.08 5.70
C SER A 97 21.42 -7.14 6.58
N GLY A 98 20.58 -8.19 6.46
CA GLY A 98 19.29 -8.29 7.15
C GLY A 98 18.16 -7.46 6.52
N ASN A 99 18.43 -6.82 5.37
CA ASN A 99 17.43 -6.12 4.58
C ASN A 99 16.65 -7.09 3.70
N LYS A 100 15.35 -6.82 3.54
CA LYS A 100 14.50 -7.59 2.64
C LYS A 100 14.43 -6.94 1.27
N THR A 101 14.73 -7.74 0.26
CA THR A 101 14.76 -7.30 -1.13
C THR A 101 13.53 -7.82 -1.86
N PHE A 102 12.87 -6.95 -2.62
CA PHE A 102 11.79 -7.33 -3.51
C PHE A 102 12.05 -6.81 -4.91
N THR A 103 11.52 -7.49 -5.91
CA THR A 103 11.54 -7.05 -7.30
C THR A 103 10.13 -6.90 -7.83
N THR A 104 9.90 -5.87 -8.63
CA THR A 104 8.65 -5.69 -9.38
C THR A 104 8.96 -5.76 -10.88
N PRO A 105 8.16 -6.51 -11.65
CA PRO A 105 8.35 -6.62 -13.10
C PRO A 105 7.93 -5.35 -13.81
N GLU A 106 8.15 -5.28 -15.12
CA GLU A 106 7.69 -4.20 -16.00
C GLU A 106 6.18 -4.24 -16.28
N LYS A 107 5.41 -4.44 -15.23
CA LYS A 107 3.95 -4.56 -15.26
C LYS A 107 3.37 -3.87 -14.04
N TYR A 108 2.31 -3.13 -14.31
CA TYR A 108 1.51 -2.49 -13.26
C TYR A 108 0.58 -3.53 -12.63
N GLU A 109 1.11 -4.21 -11.63
CA GLU A 109 0.45 -5.25 -10.85
C GLU A 109 1.05 -5.22 -9.44
N PHE A 110 0.20 -4.98 -8.45
CA PHE A 110 0.67 -4.79 -7.09
C PHE A 110 1.01 -6.11 -6.42
N ARG A 111 2.24 -6.17 -5.90
CA ARG A 111 2.67 -7.19 -4.96
C ARG A 111 2.43 -6.69 -3.54
N MET A 112 1.59 -7.38 -2.78
CA MET A 112 1.35 -7.07 -1.37
C MET A 112 2.54 -7.53 -0.52
N VAL A 113 3.19 -6.61 0.19
CA VAL A 113 4.49 -6.87 0.84
C VAL A 113 4.46 -6.73 2.36
N ARG A 114 3.34 -6.31 2.97
CA ARG A 114 3.31 -6.00 4.41
C ARG A 114 3.77 -7.17 5.31
N CYS A 115 3.24 -8.37 5.09
CA CYS A 115 3.64 -9.56 5.86
C CYS A 115 5.08 -9.99 5.57
N GLU A 116 5.60 -9.61 4.40
CA GLU A 116 6.91 -10.03 3.93
C GLU A 116 8.01 -9.09 4.39
N ILE A 117 7.77 -7.79 4.61
CA ILE A 117 8.79 -6.81 5.03
C ILE A 117 9.33 -7.07 6.46
N GLY A 118 8.71 -7.99 7.21
CA GLY A 118 9.01 -8.26 8.62
C GLY A 118 7.80 -7.87 9.48
N ASN A 119 7.81 -8.23 10.76
CA ASN A 119 6.73 -7.91 11.70
C ASN A 119 6.65 -6.39 11.94
N ILE A 120 6.21 -5.61 10.94
CA ILE A 120 5.86 -4.21 11.11
C ILE A 120 4.61 -4.20 12.01
N PRO A 121 4.68 -3.66 13.24
CA PRO A 121 3.52 -3.61 14.12
C PRO A 121 2.35 -2.93 13.42
N PHE A 122 1.12 -3.43 13.58
CA PHE A 122 -0.07 -2.77 13.02
C PHE A 122 -0.23 -1.31 13.45
N LYS A 123 0.39 -0.93 14.58
CA LYS A 123 0.43 0.44 15.10
C LYS A 123 1.42 1.35 14.36
N GLN A 124 2.38 0.79 13.63
CA GLN A 124 3.32 1.57 12.85
C GLN A 124 2.62 2.06 11.59
N GLN A 125 2.32 3.36 11.58
CA GLN A 125 1.68 4.07 10.46
C GLN A 125 2.71 4.77 9.57
N PHE A 126 3.87 4.13 9.42
CA PHE A 126 5.05 4.67 8.75
C PHE A 126 5.80 3.56 8.03
N LEU A 127 6.34 3.85 6.85
CA LEU A 127 7.16 2.96 6.07
C LEU A 127 8.32 3.73 5.46
N SER A 128 9.55 3.24 5.64
CA SER A 128 10.71 3.66 4.87
C SER A 128 11.14 2.54 3.91
N PHE A 129 11.63 2.92 2.74
CA PHE A 129 12.12 1.99 1.74
C PHE A 129 13.12 2.66 0.82
N SER A 130 13.95 1.87 0.16
CA SER A 130 14.75 2.33 -0.96
C SER A 130 14.34 1.61 -2.22
N VAL A 131 14.34 2.32 -3.35
CA VAL A 131 14.02 1.75 -4.65
C VAL A 131 15.04 2.17 -5.70
N LYS A 132 15.39 1.25 -6.57
CA LYS A 132 16.17 1.47 -7.79
C LYS A 132 15.26 1.16 -8.98
N ALA A 133 14.87 2.20 -9.71
CA ALA A 133 13.96 2.14 -10.85
C ALA A 133 14.17 3.40 -11.71
N CYS A 134 13.81 3.34 -12.99
CA CYS A 134 13.94 4.50 -13.88
C CYS A 134 12.77 5.49 -13.79
N SER A 135 11.56 5.01 -13.56
CA SER A 135 10.31 5.77 -13.52
C SER A 135 9.19 4.95 -12.86
N ASP A 136 7.99 5.53 -12.76
CA ASP A 136 6.72 4.81 -12.57
C ASP A 136 6.73 3.80 -11.42
N VAL A 137 7.17 4.26 -10.25
CA VAL A 137 7.09 3.51 -9.01
C VAL A 137 5.75 3.77 -8.34
N TYR A 138 5.06 2.72 -7.92
CA TYR A 138 3.75 2.82 -7.28
C TYR A 138 3.74 2.09 -5.95
N LEU A 139 3.07 2.71 -4.97
CA LEU A 139 2.71 2.09 -3.71
C LEU A 139 1.22 2.26 -3.47
N VAL A 140 0.60 1.26 -2.85
CA VAL A 140 -0.79 1.36 -2.37
C VAL A 140 -0.85 1.13 -0.88
N LEU A 141 -1.60 1.98 -0.19
CA LEU A 141 -2.00 1.81 1.21
C LEU A 141 -3.49 1.46 1.21
N THR A 142 -3.86 0.31 1.79
CA THR A 142 -5.24 -0.19 1.69
C THR A 142 -5.69 -0.89 2.97
N SER A 143 -7.01 -0.92 3.17
CA SER A 143 -7.68 -1.66 4.23
C SER A 143 -7.91 -3.14 3.90
N GLU A 144 -7.70 -3.55 2.66
CA GLU A 144 -8.01 -4.90 2.16
C GLU A 144 -6.75 -5.60 1.68
N TYR A 145 -6.81 -6.92 1.47
CA TYR A 145 -5.74 -7.64 0.81
C TYR A 145 -5.99 -7.58 -0.70
N GLY A 146 -5.04 -7.02 -1.45
CA GLY A 146 -5.23 -6.72 -2.87
C GLY A 146 -5.38 -5.22 -3.12
N ASP A 147 -5.73 -4.86 -4.35
CA ASP A 147 -5.79 -3.48 -4.85
C ASP A 147 -7.12 -3.14 -5.54
N GLU A 148 -8.15 -3.96 -5.29
CA GLU A 148 -9.50 -3.79 -5.84
C GLU A 148 -10.42 -2.96 -4.92
N GLY A 149 -10.08 -2.88 -3.63
CA GLY A 149 -10.84 -2.15 -2.62
C GLY A 149 -10.38 -0.70 -2.40
N PRO A 150 -10.92 -0.02 -1.38
CA PRO A 150 -10.52 1.32 -1.00
C PRO A 150 -9.02 1.41 -0.72
N LEU A 151 -8.36 2.35 -1.38
CA LEU A 151 -6.91 2.52 -1.28
C LEU A 151 -6.48 3.99 -1.40
N ILE A 152 -5.20 4.20 -1.13
CA ILE A 152 -4.46 5.41 -1.48
C ILE A 152 -3.30 4.96 -2.34
N GLU A 153 -3.23 5.46 -3.56
CA GLU A 153 -2.11 5.22 -4.45
C GLU A 153 -1.11 6.38 -4.36
N ILE A 154 0.15 6.04 -4.16
CA ILE A 154 1.28 6.95 -4.20
C ILE A 154 2.11 6.58 -5.41
N ALA A 155 2.18 7.48 -6.38
CA ALA A 155 2.96 7.31 -7.59
C ALA A 155 4.17 8.24 -7.56
N ILE A 156 5.37 7.70 -7.81
CA ILE A 156 6.63 8.44 -7.83
C ILE A 156 7.26 8.26 -9.21
N GLY A 157 7.65 9.38 -9.81
CA GLY A 157 8.38 9.37 -11.08
C GLY A 157 7.55 8.99 -12.30
N LEU A 158 6.28 9.40 -12.33
CA LEU A 158 5.43 9.44 -13.51
C LEU A 158 6.04 10.30 -14.64
N ASN A 159 5.55 10.10 -15.86
CA ASN A 159 5.93 10.87 -17.05
C ASN A 159 7.46 10.91 -17.24
N GLY A 160 8.09 9.74 -17.21
CA GLY A 160 9.54 9.63 -17.36
C GLY A 160 10.31 10.24 -16.18
N ASN A 161 9.87 9.98 -14.95
CA ASN A 161 10.51 10.46 -13.72
C ASN A 161 10.50 11.99 -13.57
N THR A 162 9.40 12.65 -13.93
CA THR A 162 9.25 14.10 -13.80
C THR A 162 8.15 14.52 -12.84
N ARG A 163 7.21 13.61 -12.54
CA ARG A 163 6.04 13.91 -11.71
C ARG A 163 5.80 12.83 -10.66
N SER A 164 5.30 13.22 -9.50
CA SER A 164 4.78 12.32 -8.47
C SER A 164 3.34 12.72 -8.13
N ALA A 165 2.55 11.78 -7.61
CA ALA A 165 1.16 12.04 -7.27
C ALA A 165 0.66 11.19 -6.09
N ILE A 166 -0.33 11.71 -5.38
CA ILE A 166 -1.18 10.96 -4.46
C ILE A 166 -2.59 10.89 -5.06
N ARG A 167 -3.21 9.71 -5.02
CA ARG A 167 -4.55 9.40 -5.54
C ARG A 167 -5.34 8.60 -4.52
N THR A 168 -6.66 8.68 -4.61
CA THR A 168 -7.61 7.99 -3.72
C THR A 168 -8.15 6.69 -4.31
N GLU A 169 -7.72 6.32 -5.51
CA GLU A 169 -8.08 5.11 -6.24
C GLU A 169 -6.94 4.71 -7.21
N LYS A 170 -6.95 3.45 -7.64
CA LYS A 170 -5.94 2.88 -8.54
C LYS A 170 -5.98 3.58 -9.90
N ARG A 171 -4.89 4.24 -10.29
CA ARG A 171 -4.82 5.06 -11.53
C ARG A 171 -5.88 6.16 -11.62
N GLY A 172 -6.36 6.63 -10.48
CA GLY A 172 -7.35 7.69 -10.42
C GLY A 172 -6.83 9.07 -10.76
N THR A 173 -7.71 10.04 -10.53
CA THR A 173 -7.37 11.46 -10.61
C THR A 173 -6.30 11.82 -9.58
N ASN A 174 -5.27 12.56 -10.01
CA ASN A 174 -4.23 13.04 -9.11
C ASN A 174 -4.81 14.11 -8.16
N ILE A 175 -4.82 13.85 -6.86
CA ILE A 175 -5.28 14.81 -5.84
C ILE A 175 -4.15 15.78 -5.48
N VAL A 176 -2.95 15.22 -5.29
CA VAL A 176 -1.72 15.97 -5.03
C VAL A 176 -0.74 15.62 -6.12
N THR A 177 0.01 16.61 -6.62
CA THR A 177 1.14 16.35 -7.51
C THR A 177 2.35 17.17 -7.17
N PHE A 178 3.52 16.60 -7.44
CA PHE A 178 4.81 17.26 -7.27
C PHE A 178 5.67 17.04 -8.51
N THR A 179 6.35 18.07 -9.00
CA THR A 179 7.14 18.02 -10.24
C THR A 179 8.63 18.08 -9.93
N ARG A 180 9.27 16.91 -9.95
CA ARG A 180 10.72 16.72 -9.79
C ARG A 180 11.08 15.27 -10.11
N SER A 181 12.32 15.05 -10.53
CA SER A 181 12.92 13.72 -10.65
C SER A 181 13.48 13.22 -9.32
N PHE A 182 13.05 12.03 -8.90
CA PHE A 182 13.51 11.40 -7.66
C PHE A 182 14.16 10.04 -7.89
N LEU A 183 13.67 9.27 -8.86
CA LEU A 183 14.12 7.91 -9.10
C LEU A 183 15.46 7.87 -9.86
N ASN A 184 16.17 6.76 -9.74
CA ASN A 184 17.43 6.53 -10.42
C ASN A 184 17.55 5.06 -10.85
N CYS A 185 17.88 4.84 -12.13
CA CYS A 185 18.03 3.49 -12.69
C CYS A 185 19.21 2.70 -12.09
N LYS A 186 20.24 3.39 -11.60
CA LYS A 186 21.54 2.81 -11.23
C LYS A 186 21.76 2.77 -9.72
N ARG A 187 21.08 3.63 -8.96
CA ARG A 187 21.28 3.80 -7.52
C ARG A 187 19.95 3.70 -6.78
N PHE A 188 20.01 3.17 -5.57
CA PHE A 188 18.87 3.21 -4.66
C PHE A 188 18.61 4.64 -4.21
N THR A 189 17.37 5.09 -4.35
CA THR A 189 16.87 6.31 -3.72
C THR A 189 15.98 5.92 -2.56
N GLY A 190 16.25 6.48 -1.38
CA GLY A 190 15.45 6.27 -0.17
C GLY A 190 14.23 7.20 -0.11
N PHE A 191 13.12 6.66 0.38
CA PHE A 191 11.86 7.34 0.58
C PHE A 191 11.21 6.91 1.89
N TRP A 192 10.28 7.73 2.34
CA TRP A 192 9.39 7.39 3.43
C TRP A 192 7.96 7.84 3.15
N ILE A 193 7.02 7.13 3.76
CA ILE A 193 5.58 7.38 3.70
C ILE A 193 5.03 7.30 5.13
N SER A 194 4.21 8.27 5.52
CA SER A 194 3.46 8.27 6.77
C SER A 194 1.97 8.40 6.49
N TRP A 195 1.12 7.76 7.31
CA TRP A 195 -0.34 7.86 7.23
C TRP A 195 -0.98 8.10 8.60
N LYS A 196 -0.29 8.86 9.44
CA LYS A 196 -0.71 9.17 10.82
C LYS A 196 -1.85 10.16 10.82
N ASN A 197 -2.80 9.99 11.75
CA ASN A 197 -3.89 10.93 11.98
C ASN A 197 -4.67 11.34 10.71
N GLN A 198 -4.79 10.42 9.75
CA GLN A 198 -5.42 10.64 8.43
C GLN A 198 -4.63 11.56 7.47
N ILE A 199 -3.39 11.89 7.79
CA ILE A 199 -2.51 12.68 6.93
C ILE A 199 -1.53 11.73 6.24
N ILE A 200 -1.59 11.69 4.91
CA ILE A 200 -0.66 10.96 4.06
C ILE A 200 0.48 11.91 3.71
N GLN A 201 1.71 11.56 4.10
CA GLN A 201 2.91 12.33 3.81
C GLN A 201 3.92 11.46 3.08
N VAL A 202 4.64 12.05 2.14
CA VAL A 202 5.69 11.38 1.35
C VAL A 202 6.93 12.28 1.31
N GLY A 203 8.08 11.71 1.62
CA GLY A 203 9.35 12.43 1.62
C GLY A 203 10.55 11.59 1.20
N MET A 204 11.70 12.26 1.09
CA MET A 204 12.96 11.61 0.73
C MET A 204 13.79 11.17 1.94
N GLY A 205 14.60 10.13 1.76
CA GLY A 205 15.41 9.51 2.80
C GLY A 205 14.64 8.45 3.57
N LEU A 206 15.27 7.88 4.60
CA LEU A 206 14.72 6.74 5.36
C LEU A 206 14.11 7.12 6.71
N LYS A 207 14.17 8.40 7.07
CA LYS A 207 13.64 8.95 8.32
C LYS A 207 12.42 9.81 8.03
N GLU A 208 11.35 9.62 8.80
CA GLU A 208 10.15 10.43 8.75
C GLU A 208 10.46 11.93 8.88
N ASN A 209 9.62 12.77 8.25
CA ASN A 209 9.74 14.23 8.18
C ASN A 209 10.96 14.78 7.44
N ASN A 210 11.84 13.92 6.91
CA ASN A 210 12.97 14.39 6.11
C ASN A 210 12.51 14.75 4.69
N ARG A 211 12.74 15.99 4.24
CA ARG A 211 12.50 16.43 2.85
C ARG A 211 11.14 15.95 2.30
N GLU A 212 10.07 16.26 3.03
CA GLU A 212 8.70 16.04 2.56
C GLU A 212 8.48 16.76 1.22
N PHE A 213 7.73 16.13 0.32
CA PHE A 213 7.37 16.73 -0.96
C PHE A 213 5.92 16.50 -1.40
N MET A 214 5.15 15.64 -0.73
CA MET A 214 3.69 15.53 -0.92
C MET A 214 2.99 15.31 0.42
N MET A 215 1.83 15.96 0.60
CA MET A 215 0.95 15.79 1.75
C MET A 215 -0.52 15.83 1.31
N MET A 216 -1.35 14.93 1.83
CA MET A 216 -2.79 14.86 1.58
C MET A 216 -3.54 14.51 2.86
N MET A 217 -4.64 15.19 3.16
CA MET A 217 -5.59 14.79 4.20
C MET A 217 -6.60 13.79 3.62
N ASP A 218 -6.85 12.67 4.29
CA ASP A 218 -7.83 11.65 3.90
C ASP A 218 -8.95 11.51 4.94
N ASP A 219 -10.08 12.16 4.70
CA ASP A 219 -11.25 12.19 5.58
C ASP A 219 -12.05 10.87 5.63
N ARG A 220 -11.72 9.90 4.76
CA ARG A 220 -12.44 8.61 4.63
C ARG A 220 -12.17 7.66 5.81
N LYS A 221 -11.27 8.01 6.73
CA LYS A 221 -10.87 7.19 7.89
C LYS A 221 -10.41 5.77 7.50
N LEU A 222 -9.70 5.67 6.38
CA LEU A 222 -9.23 4.38 5.87
C LEU A 222 -8.26 3.71 6.86
N LYS A 223 -8.62 2.53 7.36
CA LYS A 223 -7.75 1.75 8.23
C LYS A 223 -6.75 0.97 7.40
N ILE A 224 -5.57 1.55 7.19
CA ILE A 224 -4.51 0.92 6.39
C ILE A 224 -3.93 -0.29 7.14
N VAL A 225 -4.13 -1.48 6.57
CA VAL A 225 -3.64 -2.76 7.11
C VAL A 225 -2.78 -3.53 6.11
N ASN A 226 -2.67 -3.08 4.85
CA ASN A 226 -1.81 -3.68 3.84
C ASN A 226 -1.07 -2.60 3.04
N ILE A 227 0.06 -3.02 2.46
CA ILE A 227 0.90 -2.21 1.59
C ILE A 227 1.24 -3.04 0.35
N GLY A 228 1.02 -2.47 -0.82
CA GLY A 228 1.42 -3.04 -2.09
C GLY A 228 2.47 -2.19 -2.78
N ILE A 229 3.36 -2.84 -3.53
CA ILE A 229 4.36 -2.18 -4.39
C ILE A 229 4.19 -2.65 -5.83
N SER A 230 4.45 -1.76 -6.79
CA SER A 230 4.42 -2.06 -8.22
C SER A 230 5.34 -1.11 -8.98
N THR A 231 5.70 -1.48 -10.20
CA THR A 231 6.25 -0.58 -11.20
C THR A 231 5.31 -0.44 -12.40
N GLY A 232 5.54 0.55 -13.26
CA GLY A 232 4.79 0.76 -14.49
C GLY A 232 5.18 -0.20 -15.61
N ARG A 233 4.44 -0.12 -16.73
CA ARG A 233 4.81 -0.85 -17.94
C ARG A 233 6.14 -0.32 -18.49
N GLY A 234 7.06 -1.23 -18.82
CA GLY A 234 8.39 -0.89 -19.33
C GLY A 234 9.43 -0.49 -18.27
N THR A 235 9.08 -0.59 -16.98
CA THR A 235 10.00 -0.29 -15.88
C THR A 235 10.06 -1.41 -14.86
N THR A 236 11.26 -1.91 -14.58
CA THR A 236 11.49 -2.81 -13.45
C THR A 236 11.88 -2.03 -12.20
N GLY A 237 11.64 -2.63 -11.03
CA GLY A 237 12.02 -2.05 -9.75
C GLY A 237 12.74 -3.07 -8.87
N VAL A 238 13.81 -2.63 -8.22
CA VAL A 238 14.41 -3.35 -7.09
C VAL A 238 14.19 -2.53 -5.83
N TRP A 239 13.63 -3.17 -4.81
CA TRP A 239 13.16 -2.55 -3.58
C TRP A 239 13.92 -3.13 -2.41
N LEU A 240 14.32 -2.26 -1.49
CA LEU A 240 14.97 -2.63 -0.24
C LEU A 240 14.16 -2.06 0.91
N PHE A 241 13.80 -2.93 1.84
CA PHE A 241 13.22 -2.55 3.10
C PHE A 241 14.20 -2.92 4.22
N GLU A 242 14.49 -1.94 5.06
CA GLU A 242 15.23 -2.17 6.28
C GLU A 242 14.34 -2.95 7.25
N LYS A 243 14.94 -3.89 7.97
CA LYS A 243 14.25 -4.55 9.06
C LYS A 243 13.89 -3.49 10.12
N PRO A 244 12.64 -3.44 10.59
CA PRO A 244 12.24 -2.52 11.66
C PRO A 244 13.01 -2.76 12.96
#